data_AF-A0A821JF92-F1
#
_entry.id   AF-A0A821JF92-F1
#
_cell.length_a   1.000
_cell.length_b   1.000
_cell.length_c   1.000
_cell.angle_alpha   90.00
_cell.angle_beta   90.00
_cell.angle_gamma   90.00
#
_symmetry.space_group_name_H-M   'P 1'
#
loop_
_entity.id
_entity.type
_entity.pdbx_description
1 polymer ?
#
loop_
_entity_poly.entity_id
_entity_poly.type
_entity_poly.pdbx_seq_one_letter_code
_entity_poly.pdbx_strand_id
1 'polypeptide(L)'
;NAIAIIEFSSTGKLDSVVDDEVLKLAKNEIIRALDLDEHEIKDTIINDLLENGRQSLSKYEEEFAPDVYTAAINENDGKLMKALKKYFEQEWKIKYGSSNQWFVLFLKEYKDAVNYDFVLKRAAEYGNKYLKDCPILSIVLQLLFEGIDDKFFNEANVFNDLWCAITNNGLKSITNFSDNKKRLVLLQALREYYRPKLFELLDKSKIIDRDNLYELTLDNVTEYGWFHGLQAVEKKIIKKYFKILLENIPVSNDTSIKQGKVDLIEYWVVYSFKTQISLL
;
A
#
# COMPACT_ATOMS: atom_id res chain seq x y z
N ASN A 1 -7.06 -31.07 5.50
CA ASN A 1 -5.84 -31.48 4.77
C ASN A 1 -4.87 -30.33 4.76
N ALA A 2 -3.76 -30.55 5.48
CA ALA A 2 -2.45 -29.88 5.51
C ALA A 2 -2.37 -28.37 5.17
N ILE A 3 -2.11 -27.58 6.21
CA ILE A 3 -1.42 -26.29 6.14
C ILE A 3 0.04 -26.60 5.82
N ALA A 4 0.51 -26.21 4.64
CA ALA A 4 1.93 -26.24 4.31
C ALA A 4 2.59 -25.04 4.98
N ILE A 5 3.26 -25.29 6.10
CA ILE A 5 4.30 -24.40 6.65
C ILE A 5 5.43 -24.43 5.63
N ILE A 6 5.66 -23.31 4.94
CA ILE A 6 6.77 -23.20 4.00
C ILE A 6 8.00 -22.76 4.80
N GLU A 7 8.90 -23.71 5.07
CA GLU A 7 10.26 -23.42 5.53
C GLU A 7 11.10 -22.92 4.34
N PHE A 8 11.71 -21.75 4.47
CA PHE A 8 12.66 -21.23 3.48
C PHE A 8 14.05 -21.10 4.10
N SER A 9 15.00 -21.82 3.52
CA SER A 9 16.43 -21.66 3.81
C SER A 9 16.98 -20.39 3.18
N SER A 10 17.69 -19.57 3.94
CA SER A 10 18.31 -18.34 3.46
C SER A 10 19.62 -18.59 2.71
N THR A 11 19.69 -18.24 1.42
CA THR A 11 20.94 -18.05 0.67
C THR A 11 21.30 -16.56 0.56
N GLY A 12 21.35 -15.85 1.69
CA GLY A 12 21.35 -14.38 1.76
C GLY A 12 22.64 -13.64 1.38
N LYS A 13 23.43 -14.11 0.40
CA LYS A 13 24.63 -13.36 -0.07
C LYS A 13 24.79 -13.24 -1.59
N LEU A 14 24.14 -14.08 -2.38
CA LEU A 14 24.20 -13.99 -3.85
C LEU A 14 23.07 -13.12 -4.42
N ASP A 15 21.91 -13.13 -3.76
CA ASP A 15 20.70 -12.48 -4.26
C ASP A 15 20.77 -10.94 -4.22
N SER A 16 21.45 -10.35 -3.22
CA SER A 16 21.51 -8.89 -3.07
C SER A 16 22.30 -8.17 -4.18
N VAL A 17 23.32 -8.82 -4.76
CA VAL A 17 24.12 -8.22 -5.85
C VAL A 17 23.33 -8.22 -7.17
N VAL A 18 22.52 -9.26 -7.39
CA VAL A 18 21.66 -9.38 -8.57
C VAL A 18 20.52 -8.36 -8.51
N ASP A 19 19.95 -8.15 -7.33
CA ASP A 19 18.86 -7.20 -7.10
C ASP A 19 19.29 -5.73 -7.36
N ASP A 20 20.48 -5.35 -6.90
CA ASP A 20 21.05 -4.01 -7.12
C ASP A 20 21.31 -3.73 -8.62
N GLU A 21 21.79 -4.73 -9.36
CA GLU A 21 22.01 -4.59 -10.81
C GLU A 21 20.68 -4.42 -11.58
N VAL A 22 19.64 -5.17 -11.19
CA VAL A 22 18.31 -5.08 -11.83
C VAL A 22 17.71 -3.68 -11.64
N LEU A 23 17.76 -3.13 -10.43
CA LEU A 23 17.27 -1.76 -10.18
C LEU A 23 18.11 -0.71 -10.90
N LYS A 24 19.43 -0.89 -10.95
CA LYS A 24 20.33 0.00 -11.68
C LYS A 24 20.00 0.02 -13.19
N LEU A 25 19.72 -1.14 -13.78
CA LEU A 25 19.30 -1.24 -15.18
C LEU A 25 17.97 -0.51 -15.42
N ALA A 26 16.99 -0.68 -14.54
CA ALA A 26 15.71 0.04 -14.64
C ALA A 26 15.89 1.57 -14.52
N LYS A 27 16.74 2.04 -13.60
CA LYS A 27 17.09 3.47 -13.48
C LYS A 27 17.77 4.01 -14.74
N ASN A 28 18.67 3.23 -15.35
CA ASN A 28 19.32 3.63 -16.60
C ASN A 28 18.34 3.75 -17.77
N GLU A 29 17.29 2.93 -17.80
CA GLU A 29 16.22 3.07 -18.81
C GLU A 29 15.43 4.38 -18.62
N ILE A 30 15.20 4.81 -17.38
CA ILE A 30 14.59 6.11 -17.08
C ILE A 30 15.50 7.26 -17.54
N ILE A 31 16.79 7.20 -17.20
CA ILE A 31 17.78 8.22 -17.62
C ILE A 31 17.79 8.35 -19.15
N ARG A 32 17.82 7.23 -19.88
CA ARG A 32 17.77 7.22 -21.34
C ARG A 32 16.44 7.70 -21.91
N ALA A 33 15.34 7.48 -21.20
CA ALA A 33 14.02 7.96 -21.63
C ALA A 33 13.90 9.50 -21.52
N LEU A 34 14.71 10.10 -20.64
CA LEU A 34 14.73 11.53 -20.36
C LEU A 34 15.94 12.27 -20.96
N ASP A 35 16.83 11.55 -21.66
CA ASP A 35 18.05 12.10 -22.28
C ASP A 35 18.95 12.90 -21.30
N LEU A 36 19.10 12.40 -20.07
CA LEU A 36 19.77 13.10 -18.96
C LEU A 36 21.30 12.87 -18.87
N ASP A 37 22.03 12.87 -20.00
CA ASP A 37 23.47 12.58 -19.97
C ASP A 37 24.29 13.70 -19.29
N GLU A 38 25.10 13.31 -18.30
CA GLU A 38 26.03 14.14 -17.49
C GLU A 38 25.49 15.47 -16.92
N HIS A 39 24.17 15.61 -16.74
CA HIS A 39 23.58 16.76 -16.06
C HIS A 39 23.88 16.77 -14.56
N GLU A 40 24.33 17.91 -14.01
CA GLU A 40 24.62 18.08 -12.57
C GLU A 40 23.40 17.74 -11.68
N ILE A 41 22.20 17.94 -12.20
CA ILE A 41 20.94 17.70 -11.48
C ILE A 41 20.28 16.35 -11.80
N LYS A 42 20.93 15.49 -12.61
CA LYS A 42 20.35 14.20 -13.02
C LYS A 42 19.86 13.39 -11.82
N ASP A 43 20.70 13.26 -10.80
CA ASP A 43 20.36 12.46 -9.62
C ASP A 43 19.20 13.08 -8.84
N THR A 44 19.08 14.41 -8.82
CA THR A 44 17.95 15.13 -8.21
C THR A 44 16.65 14.83 -8.95
N ILE A 45 16.64 14.95 -10.29
CA ILE A 45 15.47 14.64 -11.12
C ILE A 45 15.05 13.18 -10.93
N ILE A 46 16.00 12.24 -11.00
CA ILE A 46 15.70 10.82 -10.85
C ILE A 46 15.15 10.52 -9.45
N ASN A 47 15.74 11.06 -8.38
CA ASN A 47 15.24 10.82 -7.04
C ASN A 47 13.83 11.39 -6.83
N ASP A 48 13.56 12.59 -7.34
CA ASP A 48 12.23 13.21 -7.25
C ASP A 48 11.19 12.43 -8.07
N LEU A 49 11.58 11.93 -9.25
CA LEU A 49 10.73 11.09 -10.10
C LEU A 49 10.39 9.75 -9.45
N LEU A 50 11.34 9.13 -8.75
CA LEU A 50 11.10 7.86 -8.06
C LEU A 50 10.24 8.04 -6.80
N GLU A 51 10.29 9.21 -6.16
CA GLU A 51 9.51 9.51 -4.96
C GLU A 51 8.11 10.05 -5.30
N ASN A 52 8.01 10.94 -6.28
CA ASN A 52 6.81 11.72 -6.59
C ASN A 52 6.22 11.41 -7.98
N GLY A 53 6.80 10.47 -8.70
CA GLY A 53 6.34 10.03 -10.02
C GLY A 53 6.58 11.06 -11.11
N ARG A 54 6.09 10.73 -12.31
CA ARG A 54 6.19 11.56 -13.52
C ARG A 54 5.78 13.01 -13.31
N GLN A 55 4.75 13.29 -12.49
CA GLN A 55 4.29 14.65 -12.26
C GLN A 55 5.36 15.59 -11.69
N SER A 56 6.36 15.05 -10.99
CA SER A 56 7.48 15.83 -10.49
C SER A 56 8.31 16.52 -11.58
N LEU A 57 8.27 16.01 -12.82
CA LEU A 57 9.00 16.59 -13.95
C LEU A 57 8.58 18.03 -14.27
N SER A 58 7.36 18.43 -13.90
CA SER A 58 6.89 19.82 -14.03
C SER A 58 7.79 20.84 -13.31
N LYS A 59 8.56 20.42 -12.30
CA LYS A 59 9.53 21.27 -11.59
C LYS A 59 10.82 21.50 -12.37
N TYR A 60 11.09 20.68 -13.38
CA TYR A 60 12.35 20.62 -14.12
C TYR A 60 12.15 20.82 -15.62
N GLU A 61 11.04 21.47 -16.05
CA GLU A 61 10.73 21.65 -17.47
C GLU A 61 11.87 22.31 -18.26
N GLU A 62 12.54 23.31 -17.66
CA GLU A 62 13.65 24.05 -18.28
C GLU A 62 14.93 23.21 -18.45
N GLU A 63 14.99 22.03 -17.84
CA GLU A 63 16.16 21.14 -17.82
C GLU A 63 16.13 20.11 -18.95
N PHE A 64 15.08 20.11 -19.77
CA PHE A 64 14.89 19.16 -20.86
C PHE A 64 14.79 19.87 -22.20
N ALA A 65 15.17 19.17 -23.27
CA ALA A 65 14.74 19.56 -24.60
C ALA A 65 13.20 19.56 -24.69
N PRO A 66 12.56 20.55 -25.33
CA PRO A 66 11.10 20.69 -25.30
C PRO A 66 10.33 19.45 -25.81
N ASP A 67 10.87 18.76 -26.81
CA ASP A 67 10.31 17.53 -27.37
C ASP A 67 10.43 16.35 -26.40
N VAL A 68 11.56 16.22 -25.70
CA VAL A 68 11.78 15.21 -24.66
C VAL A 68 10.81 15.41 -23.50
N TYR A 69 10.67 16.64 -22.99
CA TYR A 69 9.71 16.95 -21.93
C TYR A 69 8.26 16.69 -22.34
N THR A 70 7.89 17.15 -23.54
CA THR A 70 6.53 16.96 -24.06
C THR A 70 6.18 15.48 -24.19
N ALA A 71 7.10 14.66 -24.71
CA ALA A 71 6.92 13.21 -24.81
C ALA A 71 6.86 12.57 -23.41
N ALA A 72 7.73 12.98 -22.49
CA ALA A 72 7.75 12.49 -21.11
C ALA A 72 6.40 12.70 -20.42
N ILE A 73 5.86 13.92 -20.43
CA ILE A 73 4.62 14.29 -19.70
C ILE A 73 3.34 13.79 -20.38
N ASN A 74 3.25 13.82 -21.71
CA ASN A 74 1.96 13.57 -22.39
C ASN A 74 1.74 12.11 -22.83
N GLU A 75 2.79 11.30 -22.97
CA GLU A 75 2.66 9.94 -23.50
C GLU A 75 2.50 8.89 -22.39
N ASN A 76 1.26 8.46 -22.14
CA ASN A 76 0.95 7.40 -21.17
C ASN A 76 1.62 6.04 -21.49
N ASP A 77 1.88 5.78 -22.76
CA ASP A 77 2.56 4.56 -23.25
C ASP A 77 3.98 4.84 -23.78
N GLY A 78 4.51 6.03 -23.46
CA GLY A 78 5.83 6.49 -23.85
C GLY A 78 6.95 5.72 -23.15
N LYS A 79 8.19 6.01 -23.55
CA LYS A 79 9.40 5.35 -23.01
C LYS A 79 9.52 5.53 -21.49
N LEU A 80 9.26 6.74 -21.00
CA LEU A 80 9.34 7.07 -19.57
C LEU A 80 8.36 6.24 -18.74
N MET A 81 7.07 6.23 -19.12
CA MET A 81 6.05 5.50 -18.37
C MET A 81 6.33 4.00 -18.33
N LYS A 82 6.79 3.42 -19.44
CA LYS A 82 7.23 2.01 -19.48
C LYS A 82 8.40 1.74 -18.54
N ALA A 83 9.41 2.62 -18.54
CA ALA A 83 10.58 2.49 -17.67
C ALA A 83 10.21 2.63 -16.19
N LEU A 84 9.35 3.58 -15.83
CA LEU A 84 8.86 3.78 -14.46
C LEU A 84 8.02 2.61 -13.96
N LYS A 85 7.05 2.14 -14.76
CA LYS A 85 6.26 0.94 -14.40
C LYS A 85 7.16 -0.25 -14.13
N LYS A 86 8.16 -0.47 -14.99
CA LYS A 86 9.15 -1.54 -14.82
C LYS A 86 9.98 -1.33 -13.54
N TYR A 87 10.41 -0.11 -13.25
CA TYR A 87 11.14 0.20 -12.02
C TYR A 87 10.33 -0.17 -10.77
N PHE A 88 9.09 0.32 -10.64
CA PHE A 88 8.24 0.05 -9.47
C PHE A 88 7.93 -1.43 -9.32
N GLU A 89 7.68 -2.14 -10.43
CA GLU A 89 7.48 -3.59 -10.38
C GLU A 89 8.71 -4.33 -9.81
N GLN A 90 9.93 -3.93 -10.19
CA GLN A 90 11.15 -4.54 -9.66
C GLN A 90 11.44 -4.12 -8.22
N GLU A 91 11.23 -2.84 -7.88
CA GLU A 91 11.42 -2.31 -6.53
C GLU A 91 10.55 -3.06 -5.52
N TRP A 92 9.27 -3.31 -5.85
CA TRP A 92 8.39 -4.10 -4.98
C TRP A 92 8.89 -5.53 -4.81
N LYS A 93 9.34 -6.19 -5.88
CA LYS A 93 9.84 -7.58 -5.79
C LYS A 93 11.08 -7.67 -4.91
N ILE A 94 12.02 -6.75 -5.05
CA ILE A 94 13.28 -6.75 -4.32
C ILE A 94 13.04 -6.39 -2.85
N LYS A 95 12.34 -5.29 -2.61
CA LYS A 95 12.07 -4.77 -1.25
C LYS A 95 11.27 -5.75 -0.39
N TYR A 96 10.32 -6.45 -0.99
CA TYR A 96 9.41 -7.35 -0.27
C TYR A 96 9.76 -8.83 -0.45
N GLY A 97 10.71 -9.17 -1.31
CA GLY A 97 11.07 -10.56 -1.62
C GLY A 97 11.60 -11.36 -0.45
N SER A 98 12.30 -10.73 0.50
CA SER A 98 12.88 -11.40 1.66
C SER A 98 11.95 -11.41 2.89
N SER A 99 11.17 -10.35 3.08
CA SER A 99 10.35 -10.15 4.29
C SER A 99 8.87 -10.48 4.10
N ASN A 100 8.37 -10.42 2.86
CA ASN A 100 6.95 -10.44 2.51
C ASN A 100 6.73 -11.27 1.23
N GLN A 101 7.24 -12.50 1.18
CA GLN A 101 7.12 -13.38 0.02
C GLN A 101 5.67 -13.61 -0.42
N TRP A 102 4.73 -13.65 0.53
CA TRP A 102 3.30 -13.75 0.24
C TRP A 102 2.82 -12.60 -0.66
N PHE A 103 3.34 -11.38 -0.46
CA PHE A 103 2.99 -10.21 -1.23
C PHE A 103 3.53 -10.30 -2.66
N VAL A 104 4.78 -10.75 -2.81
CA VAL A 104 5.38 -10.97 -4.14
C VAL A 104 4.62 -12.05 -4.93
N LEU A 105 4.20 -13.14 -4.26
CA LEU A 105 3.34 -14.15 -4.87
C LEU A 105 1.97 -13.58 -5.27
N PHE A 106 1.37 -12.77 -4.41
CA PHE A 106 0.12 -12.07 -4.71
C PHE A 106 0.24 -11.15 -5.94
N LEU A 107 1.31 -10.34 -6.03
CA LEU A 107 1.56 -9.51 -7.22
C LEU A 107 1.70 -10.35 -8.49
N LYS A 108 2.35 -11.51 -8.41
CA LYS A 108 2.51 -12.43 -9.53
C LYS A 108 1.16 -13.00 -10.01
N GLU A 109 0.26 -13.31 -9.10
CA GLU A 109 -1.09 -13.79 -9.44
C GLU A 109 -1.93 -12.73 -10.15
N TYR A 110 -1.69 -11.45 -9.84
CA TYR A 110 -2.42 -10.32 -10.43
C TYR A 110 -1.73 -9.73 -11.67
N LYS A 111 -0.58 -10.26 -12.10
CA LYS A 111 0.25 -9.65 -13.16
C LYS A 111 -0.51 -9.39 -14.46
N ASP A 112 -1.44 -10.28 -14.82
CA ASP A 112 -2.24 -10.19 -16.05
C ASP A 112 -3.60 -9.51 -15.81
N ALA A 113 -3.91 -9.11 -14.57
CA ALA A 113 -5.14 -8.41 -14.24
C ALA A 113 -5.06 -6.96 -14.71
N VAL A 114 -6.18 -6.44 -15.24
CA VAL A 114 -6.27 -5.04 -15.71
C VAL A 114 -5.91 -4.05 -14.58
N ASN A 115 -6.32 -4.34 -13.34
CA ASN A 115 -6.02 -3.52 -12.17
C ASN A 115 -4.52 -3.43 -11.85
N TYR A 116 -3.71 -4.41 -12.27
CA TYR A 116 -2.27 -4.40 -12.01
C TYR A 116 -1.54 -3.36 -12.84
N ASP A 117 -1.85 -3.24 -14.13
CA ASP A 117 -1.28 -2.16 -14.96
C ASP A 117 -1.74 -0.79 -14.46
N PHE A 118 -2.99 -0.66 -14.00
CA PHE A 118 -3.47 0.60 -13.41
C PHE A 118 -2.69 0.98 -12.14
N VAL A 119 -2.41 0.03 -11.25
CA VAL A 119 -1.62 0.27 -10.05
C VAL A 119 -0.18 0.69 -10.40
N LEU A 120 0.45 0.00 -11.35
CA LEU A 120 1.78 0.40 -11.85
C LEU A 120 1.76 1.78 -12.52
N LYS A 121 0.71 2.08 -13.29
CA LYS A 121 0.54 3.40 -13.92
C LYS A 121 0.44 4.49 -12.87
N ARG A 122 -0.32 4.29 -11.79
CA ARG A 122 -0.42 5.27 -10.70
C ARG A 122 0.90 5.46 -9.96
N ALA A 123 1.61 4.37 -9.66
CA ALA A 123 2.94 4.46 -9.07
C ALA A 123 3.90 5.23 -10.00
N ALA A 124 3.88 4.96 -11.31
CA ALA A 124 4.67 5.70 -12.29
C ALA A 124 4.29 7.19 -12.38
N GLU A 125 3.00 7.51 -12.31
CA GLU A 125 2.50 8.88 -12.44
C GLU A 125 2.79 9.73 -11.20
N TYR A 126 2.58 9.16 -10.02
CA TYR A 126 2.49 9.88 -8.75
C TYR A 126 3.47 9.41 -7.68
N GLY A 127 4.30 8.41 -8.00
CA GLY A 127 5.28 7.85 -7.08
C GLY A 127 4.65 7.24 -5.84
N ASN A 128 5.26 7.54 -4.70
CA ASN A 128 4.84 7.07 -3.39
C ASN A 128 3.66 7.87 -2.80
N LYS A 129 3.20 8.93 -3.46
CA LYS A 129 2.10 9.78 -2.95
C LYS A 129 0.84 8.99 -2.57
N TYR A 130 0.51 7.93 -3.31
CA TYR A 130 -0.65 7.06 -3.05
C TYR A 130 -0.27 5.71 -2.43
N LEU A 131 1.01 5.50 -2.20
CA LEU A 131 1.52 4.44 -1.35
C LEU A 131 1.67 5.06 0.04
N LYS A 132 0.56 5.16 0.77
CA LYS A 132 0.48 5.74 2.13
C LYS A 132 1.51 5.10 3.07
N ASP A 133 1.44 5.37 4.37
CA ASP A 133 2.39 4.84 5.36
C ASP A 133 2.56 3.31 5.38
N CYS A 134 1.69 2.55 4.70
CA CYS A 134 1.96 1.16 4.31
C CYS A 134 1.73 0.92 2.80
N PRO A 135 2.81 0.81 1.99
CA PRO A 135 2.72 0.52 0.56
C PRO A 135 2.07 -0.83 0.25
N ILE A 136 2.36 -1.88 1.03
CA ILE A 136 1.76 -3.22 0.85
C ILE A 136 0.23 -3.12 0.92
N LEU A 137 -0.30 -2.51 1.98
CA LEU A 137 -1.75 -2.34 2.15
C LEU A 137 -2.32 -1.48 1.01
N SER A 138 -1.62 -0.41 0.63
CA SER A 138 -2.07 0.49 -0.44
C SER A 138 -2.21 -0.24 -1.78
N ILE A 139 -1.23 -1.09 -2.13
CA ILE A 139 -1.24 -1.87 -3.37
C ILE A 139 -2.31 -2.96 -3.32
N VAL A 140 -2.41 -3.69 -2.20
CA VAL A 140 -3.43 -4.73 -2.01
C VAL A 140 -4.84 -4.15 -2.16
N LEU A 141 -5.12 -3.01 -1.52
CA LEU A 141 -6.43 -2.36 -1.66
C LEU A 141 -6.73 -1.98 -3.12
N GLN A 142 -5.77 -1.38 -3.83
CA GLN A 142 -5.99 -1.00 -5.22
C GLN A 142 -6.17 -2.19 -6.18
N LEU A 143 -5.57 -3.34 -5.87
CA LEU A 143 -5.73 -4.56 -6.67
C LEU A 143 -7.03 -5.30 -6.37
N LEU A 144 -7.47 -5.31 -5.10
CA LEU A 144 -8.64 -6.05 -4.66
C LEU A 144 -9.97 -5.33 -4.95
N PHE A 145 -9.96 -3.99 -5.01
CA PHE A 145 -11.16 -3.18 -5.18
C PHE A 145 -11.17 -2.46 -6.54
N GLU A 146 -12.21 -2.71 -7.32
CA GLU A 146 -12.46 -2.03 -8.60
C GLU A 146 -12.97 -0.60 -8.36
N GLY A 147 -12.89 0.25 -9.39
CA GLY A 147 -13.43 1.62 -9.34
C GLY A 147 -12.58 2.63 -8.56
N ILE A 148 -11.41 2.23 -8.08
CA ILE A 148 -10.37 3.16 -7.60
C ILE A 148 -9.72 3.80 -8.85
N ASP A 149 -10.43 4.64 -9.60
CA ASP A 149 -9.90 5.26 -10.84
C ASP A 149 -9.27 6.65 -10.62
N ASP A 150 -8.46 7.10 -11.58
CA ASP A 150 -7.68 8.35 -11.47
C ASP A 150 -8.57 9.62 -11.40
N LYS A 151 -9.83 9.57 -11.85
CA LYS A 151 -10.78 10.68 -11.67
C LYS A 151 -11.26 10.72 -10.22
N PHE A 152 -11.57 9.58 -9.64
CA PHE A 152 -11.95 9.46 -8.22
C PHE A 152 -10.80 9.76 -7.26
N PHE A 153 -9.53 9.73 -7.70
CA PHE A 153 -8.40 10.17 -6.87
C PHE A 153 -8.34 11.69 -6.64
N ASN A 154 -8.90 12.49 -7.56
CA ASN A 154 -8.80 13.95 -7.56
C ASN A 154 -9.96 14.66 -6.84
N GLU A 155 -11.10 13.98 -6.66
CA GLU A 155 -12.23 14.43 -5.83
C GLU A 155 -12.31 13.58 -4.55
N ALA A 156 -13.06 13.98 -3.52
CA ALA A 156 -13.10 13.32 -2.20
C ALA A 156 -13.07 11.77 -2.33
N ASN A 157 -11.95 11.20 -1.92
CA ASN A 157 -11.32 10.11 -2.68
C ASN A 157 -11.74 8.74 -2.12
N VAL A 158 -12.42 7.93 -2.92
CA VAL A 158 -12.89 6.58 -2.57
C VAL A 158 -11.78 5.73 -1.93
N PHE A 159 -10.54 5.89 -2.41
CA PHE A 159 -9.37 5.22 -1.81
C PHE A 159 -9.05 5.73 -0.41
N ASN A 160 -9.17 7.03 -0.15
CA ASN A 160 -8.98 7.59 1.19
C ASN A 160 -10.05 7.12 2.16
N ASP A 161 -11.30 7.06 1.73
CA ASP A 161 -12.39 6.56 2.57
C ASP A 161 -12.21 5.07 2.89
N LEU A 162 -11.86 4.26 1.88
CA LEU A 162 -11.55 2.85 2.06
C LEU A 162 -10.36 2.65 3.01
N TRP A 163 -9.29 3.41 2.80
CA TRP A 163 -8.12 3.41 3.67
C TRP A 163 -8.48 3.76 5.11
N CYS A 164 -9.20 4.86 5.32
CA CYS A 164 -9.59 5.33 6.65
C CYS A 164 -10.54 4.34 7.33
N ALA A 165 -11.48 3.74 6.60
CA ALA A 165 -12.38 2.74 7.13
C ALA A 165 -11.60 1.50 7.62
N ILE A 166 -10.74 0.94 6.77
CA ILE A 166 -10.06 -0.33 7.08
C ILE A 166 -8.97 -0.18 8.14
N THR A 167 -8.28 0.96 8.17
CA THR A 167 -7.19 1.23 9.13
C THR A 167 -7.66 1.70 10.51
N ASN A 168 -8.92 2.13 10.63
CA ASN A 168 -9.53 2.49 11.92
C ASN A 168 -10.45 1.41 12.46
N ASN A 169 -11.23 0.77 11.59
CA ASN A 169 -12.30 -0.16 11.97
C ASN A 169 -11.99 -1.63 11.61
N GLY A 170 -10.78 -1.89 11.08
CA GLY A 170 -10.33 -3.22 10.72
C GLY A 170 -11.07 -3.81 9.53
N LEU A 171 -10.80 -5.08 9.25
CA LEU A 171 -11.39 -5.78 8.12
C LEU A 171 -12.93 -5.81 8.16
N LYS A 172 -13.55 -5.87 9.35
CA LYS A 172 -15.01 -5.91 9.48
C LYS A 172 -15.73 -4.67 8.94
N SER A 173 -15.00 -3.57 8.69
CA SER A 173 -15.58 -2.41 8.03
C SER A 173 -15.96 -2.68 6.57
N ILE A 174 -15.42 -3.73 5.96
CA ILE A 174 -15.69 -4.12 4.59
C ILE A 174 -16.79 -5.16 4.60
N THR A 175 -18.03 -4.69 4.44
CA THR A 175 -19.21 -5.54 4.30
C THR A 175 -19.16 -6.29 2.96
N ASN A 176 -19.74 -7.51 2.92
CA ASN A 176 -19.88 -8.34 1.72
C ASN A 176 -18.58 -8.87 1.06
N PHE A 177 -17.45 -8.85 1.77
CA PHE A 177 -16.22 -9.49 1.29
C PHE A 177 -16.30 -11.03 1.45
N SER A 178 -16.96 -11.69 0.50
CA SER A 178 -17.22 -13.15 0.53
C SER A 178 -16.08 -14.02 -0.01
N ASP A 179 -15.12 -13.41 -0.71
CA ASP A 179 -13.96 -14.12 -1.22
C ASP A 179 -12.93 -14.36 -0.11
N ASN A 180 -12.90 -15.60 0.39
CA ASN A 180 -11.99 -16.03 1.44
C ASN A 180 -10.52 -15.83 1.07
N LYS A 181 -10.14 -15.98 -0.21
CA LYS A 181 -8.73 -15.82 -0.62
C LYS A 181 -8.33 -14.35 -0.53
N LYS A 182 -9.13 -13.45 -1.10
CA LYS A 182 -8.89 -12.01 -1.00
C LYS A 182 -8.91 -11.55 0.46
N ARG A 183 -9.80 -12.13 1.28
CA ARG A 183 -9.92 -11.80 2.70
C ARG A 183 -8.62 -12.10 3.44
N LEU A 184 -8.02 -13.27 3.20
CA LEU A 184 -6.75 -13.66 3.80
C LEU A 184 -5.61 -12.73 3.40
N VAL A 185 -5.53 -12.35 2.12
CA VAL A 185 -4.54 -11.37 1.63
C VAL A 185 -4.69 -10.04 2.36
N LEU A 186 -5.92 -9.56 2.51
CA LEU A 186 -6.19 -8.28 3.16
C LEU A 186 -5.91 -8.32 4.68
N LEU A 187 -6.22 -9.44 5.35
CA LEU A 187 -5.81 -9.67 6.74
C LEU A 187 -4.29 -9.59 6.87
N GLN A 188 -3.54 -10.24 5.99
CA GLN A 188 -2.08 -10.22 6.06
C GLN A 188 -1.54 -8.81 5.82
N ALA A 189 -2.08 -8.07 4.84
CA ALA A 189 -1.69 -6.68 4.57
C ALA A 189 -1.99 -5.75 5.77
N LEU A 190 -3.13 -5.92 6.43
CA LEU A 190 -3.47 -5.17 7.63
C LEU A 190 -2.57 -5.54 8.81
N ARG A 191 -2.18 -6.81 8.95
CA ARG A 191 -1.20 -7.24 9.96
C ARG A 191 0.13 -6.51 9.76
N GLU A 192 0.61 -6.37 8.52
CA GLU A 192 1.82 -5.58 8.22
C GLU A 192 1.65 -4.09 8.58
N TYR A 193 0.46 -3.52 8.35
CA TYR A 193 0.16 -2.12 8.73
C TYR A 193 0.14 -1.92 10.26
N TYR A 194 -0.58 -2.77 10.99
CA TYR A 194 -0.76 -2.60 12.44
C TYR A 194 0.46 -3.00 13.26
N ARG A 195 1.21 -4.05 12.85
CA ARG A 195 2.23 -4.71 13.67
C ARG A 195 3.29 -3.76 14.24
N PRO A 196 3.99 -2.90 13.46
CA PRO A 196 5.06 -2.08 14.01
C PRO A 196 4.56 -1.16 15.13
N LYS A 197 3.46 -0.46 14.85
CA LYS A 197 2.88 0.53 15.76
C LYS A 197 2.20 -0.12 16.97
N LEU A 198 1.53 -1.25 16.77
CA LEU A 198 0.92 -1.99 17.87
C LEU A 198 1.99 -2.51 18.84
N PHE A 199 3.06 -3.09 18.33
CA PHE A 199 4.09 -3.70 19.18
C PHE A 199 4.86 -2.62 19.94
N GLU A 200 5.18 -1.50 19.28
CA GLU A 200 5.73 -0.31 19.95
C GLU A 200 4.79 0.20 21.06
N LEU A 201 3.49 0.25 20.78
CA LEU A 201 2.48 0.72 21.73
C LEU A 201 2.35 -0.21 22.95
N LEU A 202 2.36 -1.52 22.73
CA LEU A 202 2.31 -2.53 23.79
C LEU A 202 3.56 -2.44 24.69
N ASP A 203 4.75 -2.29 24.08
CA ASP A 203 6.02 -2.15 24.80
C ASP A 203 6.05 -0.86 25.63
N LYS A 204 5.69 0.28 25.03
CA LYS A 204 5.55 1.58 25.74
C LYS A 204 4.57 1.51 26.91
N SER A 205 3.53 0.69 26.79
CA SER A 205 2.53 0.47 27.82
C SER A 205 2.97 -0.51 28.92
N LYS A 206 4.20 -1.04 28.83
CA LYS A 206 4.78 -2.05 29.74
C LYS A 206 3.98 -3.35 29.75
N ILE A 207 3.36 -3.69 28.62
CA ILE A 207 2.62 -4.94 28.44
C ILE A 207 3.63 -5.99 27.99
N ILE A 208 3.82 -7.00 28.83
CA ILE A 208 4.70 -8.13 28.54
C ILE A 208 3.94 -9.10 27.64
N ASP A 209 4.60 -9.58 26.60
CA ASP A 209 4.05 -10.65 25.77
C ASP A 209 4.03 -11.97 26.56
N ARG A 210 2.84 -12.36 27.02
CA ARG A 210 2.58 -13.64 27.69
C ARG A 210 1.45 -14.34 26.96
N ASP A 211 1.58 -15.64 26.77
CA ASP A 211 0.58 -16.46 26.08
C ASP A 211 0.22 -15.91 24.68
N ASN A 212 1.24 -15.42 23.96
CA ASN A 212 1.11 -14.88 22.60
C ASN A 212 0.12 -13.69 22.52
N LEU A 213 0.12 -12.85 23.55
CA LEU A 213 -0.79 -11.70 23.65
C LEU A 213 -0.56 -10.70 22.52
N TYR A 214 0.68 -10.51 22.07
CA TYR A 214 1.00 -9.55 21.01
C TYR A 214 0.33 -9.95 19.70
N GLU A 215 0.50 -11.21 19.28
CA GLU A 215 -0.13 -11.73 18.07
C GLU A 215 -1.65 -11.83 18.19
N LEU A 216 -2.17 -12.22 19.35
CA LEU A 216 -3.61 -12.20 19.61
C LEU A 216 -4.18 -10.78 19.49
N THR A 217 -3.47 -9.79 20.03
CA THR A 217 -3.89 -8.39 19.94
C THR A 217 -3.83 -7.93 18.49
N LEU A 218 -2.79 -8.32 17.75
CA LEU A 218 -2.65 -8.05 16.32
C LEU A 218 -3.82 -8.61 15.52
N ASP A 219 -4.21 -9.87 15.75
CA ASP A 219 -5.38 -10.47 15.10
C ASP A 219 -6.66 -9.69 15.39
N ASN A 220 -6.85 -9.29 16.65
CA ASN A 220 -8.04 -8.54 17.05
C ASN A 220 -8.07 -7.14 16.42
N VAL A 221 -6.98 -6.38 16.41
CA VAL A 221 -6.97 -5.05 15.77
C VAL A 221 -7.06 -5.15 14.24
N THR A 222 -6.52 -6.21 13.64
CA THR A 222 -6.65 -6.47 12.21
C THR A 222 -8.12 -6.70 11.82
N GLU A 223 -8.85 -7.50 12.59
CA GLU A 223 -10.25 -7.83 12.30
C GLU A 223 -11.21 -6.69 12.68
N TYR A 224 -10.98 -6.01 13.82
CA TYR A 224 -11.95 -5.10 14.45
C TYR A 224 -11.49 -3.63 14.53
N GLY A 225 -10.27 -3.32 14.12
CA GLY A 225 -9.67 -2.00 14.25
C GLY A 225 -9.12 -1.73 15.65
N TRP A 226 -8.48 -0.57 15.82
CA TRP A 226 -7.76 -0.22 17.04
C TRP A 226 -8.62 -0.33 18.30
N PHE A 227 -9.75 0.37 18.34
CA PHE A 227 -10.53 0.49 19.58
C PHE A 227 -11.17 -0.84 19.99
N HIS A 228 -11.97 -1.44 19.10
CA HIS A 228 -12.66 -2.69 19.39
C HIS A 228 -11.70 -3.88 19.51
N GLY A 229 -10.63 -3.91 18.72
CA GLY A 229 -9.62 -4.95 18.78
C GLY A 229 -8.85 -4.95 20.11
N LEU A 230 -8.47 -3.76 20.61
CA LEU A 230 -7.82 -3.64 21.92
C LEU A 230 -8.78 -3.97 23.07
N GLN A 231 -10.06 -3.61 22.97
CA GLN A 231 -11.07 -3.99 23.98
C GLN A 231 -11.22 -5.51 24.12
N ALA A 232 -11.07 -6.26 23.03
CA ALA A 232 -11.18 -7.72 23.06
C ALA A 232 -10.12 -8.39 23.94
N VAL A 233 -8.97 -7.73 24.19
CA VAL A 233 -7.87 -8.26 25.01
C VAL A 233 -7.79 -7.65 26.41
N GLU A 234 -8.73 -6.78 26.79
CA GLU A 234 -8.75 -6.09 28.10
C GLU A 234 -8.56 -7.06 29.28
N LYS A 235 -9.29 -8.17 29.28
CA LYS A 235 -9.27 -9.16 30.36
C LYS A 235 -7.92 -9.87 30.53
N LYS A 236 -7.06 -9.81 29.52
CA LYS A 236 -5.71 -10.41 29.53
C LYS A 236 -4.63 -9.44 29.98
N ILE A 237 -4.97 -8.17 30.17
CA ILE A 237 -4.03 -7.10 30.51
C ILE A 237 -4.40 -6.55 31.90
N ILE A 238 -3.39 -6.23 32.71
CA ILE A 238 -3.61 -5.55 33.99
C ILE A 238 -4.24 -4.18 33.71
N LYS A 239 -5.37 -3.89 34.36
CA LYS A 239 -6.19 -2.69 34.15
C LYS A 239 -5.40 -1.37 34.08
N LYS A 240 -4.37 -1.22 34.92
CA LYS A 240 -3.47 -0.05 34.90
C LYS A 240 -2.76 0.11 33.56
N TYR A 241 -2.16 -0.96 33.03
CA TYR A 241 -1.44 -0.94 31.76
C TYR A 241 -2.40 -0.86 30.57
N PHE A 242 -3.59 -1.46 30.69
CA PHE A 242 -4.63 -1.31 29.68
C PHE A 242 -5.10 0.15 29.54
N LYS A 243 -5.23 0.88 30.65
CA LYS A 243 -5.56 2.31 30.60
C LYS A 243 -4.47 3.13 29.87
N ILE A 244 -3.19 2.88 30.19
CA ILE A 244 -2.05 3.52 29.53
C ILE A 244 -2.06 3.19 28.02
N LEU A 245 -2.39 1.95 27.67
CA LEU A 245 -2.49 1.51 26.28
C LEU A 245 -3.53 2.33 25.50
N LEU A 246 -4.74 2.49 26.06
CA LEU A 246 -5.81 3.25 25.41
C LEU A 246 -5.47 4.75 25.25
N GLU A 247 -4.77 5.34 26.21
CA GLU A 247 -4.35 6.76 26.16
C GLU A 247 -3.33 7.04 25.05
N ASN A 248 -2.60 6.01 24.60
CA ASN A 248 -1.56 6.13 23.58
C ASN A 248 -2.01 5.62 22.20
N ILE A 249 -3.29 5.26 22.02
CA ILE A 249 -3.81 4.84 20.71
C ILE A 249 -3.62 6.01 19.73
N PRO A 250 -3.09 5.73 18.53
CA PRO A 250 -3.06 6.73 17.47
C PRO A 250 -4.49 7.04 17.01
N VAL A 251 -5.10 8.08 17.57
CA VAL A 251 -6.33 8.64 17.02
C VAL A 251 -5.95 9.28 15.69
N SER A 252 -6.51 8.83 14.56
CA SER A 252 -6.31 9.55 13.30
C SER A 252 -6.90 10.95 13.47
N ASN A 253 -6.06 11.97 13.47
CA ASN A 253 -6.45 13.38 13.55
C ASN A 253 -7.10 13.89 12.26
N ASP A 254 -7.56 13.02 11.36
CA ASP A 254 -8.28 13.45 10.16
C ASP A 254 -9.64 14.04 10.56
N THR A 255 -9.62 15.36 10.70
CA THR A 255 -10.70 16.25 11.15
C THR A 255 -11.93 16.24 10.25
N SER A 256 -11.90 15.55 9.09
CA SER A 256 -13.07 15.33 8.24
C SER A 256 -14.13 14.42 8.89
N ILE A 257 -13.78 13.66 9.93
CA ILE A 257 -14.70 12.69 10.56
C ILE A 257 -15.53 13.29 11.73
N LYS A 258 -15.28 14.54 12.15
CA LYS A 258 -16.10 15.17 13.19
C LYS A 258 -17.51 15.60 12.73
N GLN A 259 -17.82 15.57 11.43
CA GLN A 259 -19.13 15.98 10.91
C GLN A 259 -19.86 14.94 10.04
N GLY A 260 -19.28 13.77 9.76
CA GLY A 260 -19.89 12.74 8.90
C GLY A 260 -20.32 11.46 9.64
N LYS A 261 -20.72 11.56 10.91
CA LYS A 261 -20.92 10.39 11.79
C LYS A 261 -22.17 9.54 11.49
N VAL A 262 -22.86 9.73 10.35
CA VAL A 262 -24.11 9.02 10.03
C VAL A 262 -24.22 8.47 8.59
N ASP A 263 -23.56 9.03 7.56
CA ASP A 263 -23.95 8.70 6.16
C ASP A 263 -22.96 7.85 5.32
N LEU A 264 -21.73 7.59 5.78
CA LEU A 264 -20.71 6.92 4.94
C LEU A 264 -20.86 5.38 4.85
N ILE A 265 -21.67 4.75 5.72
CA ILE A 265 -21.95 3.31 5.65
C ILE A 265 -22.96 2.99 4.53
N GLU A 266 -23.81 3.94 4.14
CA GLU A 266 -24.79 3.72 3.06
C GLU A 266 -24.20 3.89 1.66
N TYR A 267 -23.08 4.59 1.50
CA TYR A 267 -22.50 4.85 0.18
C TYR A 267 -21.86 3.61 -0.48
N TRP A 268 -21.32 2.68 0.31
CA TRP A 268 -20.77 1.42 -0.20
C TRP A 268 -21.84 0.36 -0.51
N VAL A 269 -23.08 0.55 -0.03
CA VAL A 269 -24.22 -0.32 -0.37
C VAL A 269 -24.72 -0.04 -1.80
N VAL A 270 -24.57 1.18 -2.32
CA VAL A 270 -25.17 1.56 -3.61
C VAL A 270 -24.27 1.28 -4.81
N TYR A 271 -22.94 1.39 -4.69
CA TYR A 271 -22.04 1.17 -5.83
C TYR A 271 -21.74 -0.30 -6.13
N SER A 272 -21.84 -1.17 -5.12
CA SER A 272 -21.75 -2.63 -5.28
C SER A 272 -22.92 -3.23 -6.06
N PHE A 273 -24.03 -2.48 -6.22
CA PHE A 273 -25.26 -2.97 -6.84
C PHE A 273 -25.46 -2.57 -8.30
N LYS A 274 -24.76 -1.54 -8.81
CA LYS A 274 -24.98 -1.09 -10.19
C LYS A 274 -24.29 -1.92 -11.28
N THR A 275 -23.33 -2.79 -10.92
CA THR A 275 -22.65 -3.66 -11.91
C THR A 275 -23.27 -5.07 -12.01
N GLN A 276 -24.33 -5.38 -11.24
CA GLN A 276 -25.07 -6.66 -11.35
C GLN A 276 -26.51 -6.51 -11.88
N ILE A 277 -26.94 -5.30 -12.27
CA ILE A 277 -28.23 -5.07 -12.96
C ILE A 277 -27.98 -4.42 -14.33
N SER A 278 -27.16 -5.07 -15.16
CA SER A 278 -27.06 -4.76 -16.61
C SER A 278 -26.83 -6.01 -17.47
N LEU A 279 -26.99 -7.22 -16.89
CA LEU A 279 -26.96 -8.50 -17.60
C LEU A 279 -28.11 -9.43 -17.16
N LEU A 280 -29.30 -8.84 -17.09
CA LEU A 280 -30.60 -9.48 -17.30
C LEU A 280 -31.35 -8.62 -18.33
#